data_AF-A0A6A7YSC4-F1
#
_entry.id   AF-A0A6A7YSC4-F1
#
_cell.length_a   1.000
_cell.length_b   1.000
_cell.length_c   1.000
_cell.angle_alpha   90.00
_cell.angle_beta   90.00
_cell.angle_gamma   90.00
#
_symmetry.space_group_name_H-M   'P 1'
#
loop_
_entity.id
_entity.type
_entity.pdbx_description
1 polymer ?
#
loop_
_entity_poly.entity_id
_entity_poly.type
_entity_poly.pdbx_seq_one_letter_code
_entity_poly.pdbx_strand_id
1 'polypeptide(L)'
;MDTENDVQNPSRSTQSRSIRLTHEISARLQAVCDHLGVTVGSYLTAEIGRAVCRDEISLSVKNTQNDAMAMLAAAIAEAQEHPNE
;
A
#
# COMPACT_ATOMS: atom_id res chain seq x y z
N MET A 1 -27.48 17.75 34.68
CA MET A 1 -27.54 16.28 34.75
C MET A 1 -28.51 15.92 33.63
N ASP A 2 -28.10 15.42 32.47
CA ASP A 2 -27.08 14.41 32.23
C ASP A 2 -26.42 14.55 30.83
N THR A 3 -25.11 14.71 30.88
CA THR A 3 -24.05 14.02 30.10
C THR A 3 -24.03 14.08 28.57
N GLU A 4 -23.07 14.87 28.09
CA GLU A 4 -22.21 14.65 26.93
C GLU A 4 -21.90 13.17 26.64
N ASN A 5 -22.19 12.71 25.41
CA ASN A 5 -21.38 11.69 24.74
C ASN A 5 -21.77 11.55 23.26
N ASP A 6 -21.48 12.57 22.45
CA ASP A 6 -21.29 12.34 21.02
C ASP A 6 -19.91 11.71 20.88
N VAL A 7 -19.88 10.37 20.95
CA VAL A 7 -18.67 9.57 20.76
C VAL A 7 -18.19 9.85 19.34
N GLN A 8 -17.18 10.69 19.26
CA GLN A 8 -16.41 11.01 18.07
C GLN A 8 -15.81 9.71 17.52
N ASN A 9 -16.60 8.97 16.73
CA ASN A 9 -16.10 7.86 15.95
C ASN A 9 -15.23 8.51 14.86
N PRO A 10 -13.91 8.31 14.80
CA PRO A 10 -13.11 8.80 13.70
C PRO A 10 -13.61 8.09 12.46
N SER A 11 -14.50 8.76 11.74
CA SER A 11 -15.12 8.29 10.51
C SER A 11 -14.00 8.12 9.51
N ARG A 12 -13.39 6.92 9.51
CA ARG A 12 -12.38 6.50 8.55
C ARG A 12 -13.02 6.71 7.19
N SER A 13 -12.62 7.78 6.51
CA SER A 13 -13.22 8.22 5.27
C SER A 13 -13.00 7.12 4.22
N THR A 14 -14.00 6.28 4.02
CA THR A 14 -13.95 5.23 3.01
C THR A 14 -14.22 5.86 1.66
N GLN A 15 -13.28 5.75 0.74
CA GLN A 15 -13.48 6.21 -0.63
C GLN A 15 -13.98 5.06 -1.50
N SER A 16 -15.20 5.17 -2.02
CA SER A 16 -15.75 4.19 -2.97
C SER A 16 -15.07 4.31 -4.33
N ARG A 17 -14.60 3.19 -4.87
CA ARG A 17 -14.04 3.10 -6.23
C ARG A 17 -14.83 2.06 -7.02
N SER A 18 -15.10 2.34 -8.30
CA SER A 18 -15.74 1.39 -9.22
C SER A 18 -14.66 0.63 -10.00
N ILE A 19 -14.84 -0.67 -10.16
CA ILE A 19 -13.90 -1.57 -10.85
C ILE A 19 -14.65 -2.25 -12.00
N ARG A 20 -14.04 -2.28 -13.18
CA ARG A 20 -14.54 -3.04 -14.32
C ARG A 20 -13.78 -4.36 -14.40
N LEU A 21 -14.51 -5.46 -14.34
CA LEU A 21 -13.97 -6.81 -14.50
C LEU A 21 -14.51 -7.42 -15.81
N THR A 22 -13.71 -8.28 -16.44
CA THR A 22 -14.21 -9.12 -17.52
C THR A 22 -15.15 -10.18 -16.97
N HIS A 23 -16.06 -10.68 -17.83
CA HIS A 23 -17.06 -11.65 -17.42
C HIS A 23 -16.45 -12.93 -16.83
N GLU A 24 -15.37 -13.43 -17.45
CA GLU A 24 -14.65 -14.62 -16.97
C GLU A 24 -14.04 -14.44 -15.58
N ILE A 25 -13.42 -13.28 -15.32
CA ILE A 25 -12.81 -12.99 -14.01
C ILE A 25 -13.90 -12.82 -12.95
N SER A 26 -15.01 -12.15 -13.31
CA SER A 26 -16.15 -11.99 -12.41
C SER A 26 -16.75 -13.35 -11.98
N ALA A 27 -16.90 -14.29 -12.92
CA ALA A 27 -17.42 -15.62 -12.62
C ALA A 27 -16.47 -16.42 -11.70
N ARG A 28 -15.17 -16.37 -12.00
CA ARG A 28 -14.15 -17.02 -11.17
C ARG A 28 -14.08 -16.41 -9.77
N LEU A 29 -14.16 -15.08 -9.67
CA LEU A 29 -14.17 -14.36 -8.40
C LEU A 29 -15.36 -14.78 -7.54
N GLN A 30 -16.55 -14.88 -8.12
CA GLN A 30 -17.74 -15.33 -7.42
C GLN A 30 -17.57 -16.76 -6.89
N ALA A 31 -17.12 -17.70 -7.73
CA ALA A 31 -16.89 -19.08 -7.31
C ALA A 31 -15.86 -19.22 -6.17
N VAL A 32 -14.81 -18.40 -6.20
CA VAL A 32 -13.81 -18.34 -5.13
C VAL A 32 -14.42 -17.80 -3.84
N CYS A 33 -15.20 -16.71 -3.93
CA CYS A 33 -15.89 -16.12 -2.77
C CYS A 33 -16.89 -17.10 -2.14
N ASP A 34 -17.65 -17.82 -2.96
CA ASP A 34 -18.60 -18.84 -2.52
C ASP A 34 -17.90 -20.00 -1.80
N HIS A 35 -16.75 -20.44 -2.32
CA HIS A 35 -15.95 -21.51 -1.69
C HIS A 35 -15.34 -21.09 -0.35
N LEU A 36 -14.90 -19.84 -0.24
CA LEU A 36 -14.30 -19.28 0.98
C LEU A 36 -15.33 -18.81 2.01
N GLY A 37 -16.62 -18.74 1.64
CA GLY A 37 -17.69 -18.23 2.51
C GLY A 37 -17.58 -16.73 2.78
N VAL A 38 -16.99 -15.97 1.86
CA VAL A 38 -16.77 -14.52 2.00
C VAL A 38 -17.53 -13.75 0.94
N THR A 39 -17.81 -12.46 1.19
CA THR A 39 -18.42 -11.60 0.18
C THR A 39 -17.37 -11.09 -0.80
N VAL A 40 -17.76 -10.91 -2.06
CA VAL A 40 -16.88 -10.34 -3.10
C VAL A 40 -16.26 -9.01 -2.67
N GLY A 41 -17.04 -8.14 -2.01
CA GLY A 41 -16.55 -6.87 -1.48
C GLY A 41 -15.42 -7.06 -0.45
N SER A 42 -15.63 -7.94 0.54
CA SER A 42 -14.62 -8.21 1.57
C SER A 42 -13.34 -8.83 0.98
N TYR A 43 -13.48 -9.72 0.01
CA TYR A 43 -12.36 -10.34 -0.69
C TYR A 43 -11.55 -9.30 -1.46
N LEU A 44 -12.21 -8.45 -2.24
CA LEU A 44 -11.55 -7.37 -2.99
C LEU A 44 -10.85 -6.38 -2.07
N THR A 45 -11.50 -5.95 -0.98
CA THR A 45 -10.87 -5.04 -0.01
C THR A 45 -9.61 -5.65 0.60
N ALA A 46 -9.66 -6.93 0.98
CA ALA A 46 -8.52 -7.63 1.55
C ALA A 46 -7.37 -7.78 0.54
N GLU A 47 -7.67 -8.21 -0.69
CA GLU A 47 -6.65 -8.39 -1.73
C GLU A 47 -6.04 -7.07 -2.21
N ILE A 48 -6.85 -6.01 -2.35
CA ILE A 48 -6.33 -4.68 -2.67
C ILE A 48 -5.39 -4.20 -1.57
N GLY A 49 -5.75 -4.37 -0.29
CA GLY A 49 -4.88 -4.02 0.84
C GLY A 49 -3.53 -4.76 0.79
N ARG A 50 -3.55 -6.07 0.52
CA ARG A 50 -2.33 -6.88 0.37
C ARG A 50 -1.47 -6.45 -0.81
N ALA A 51 -2.09 -6.15 -1.95
CA ALA A 51 -1.39 -5.68 -3.13
C ALA A 51 -0.72 -4.33 -2.88
N VAL A 52 -1.44 -3.37 -2.30
CA VAL A 52 -0.90 -2.04 -1.96
C VAL A 52 0.29 -2.16 -1.01
N CYS A 53 0.19 -2.90 0.09
CA CYS A 53 1.32 -3.06 1.01
C CYS A 53 2.54 -3.71 0.34
N ARG A 54 2.33 -4.67 -0.56
CA ARG A 54 3.43 -5.31 -1.31
C ARG A 54 4.12 -4.33 -2.26
N ASP A 55 3.34 -3.51 -2.94
CA ASP A 55 3.84 -2.52 -3.88
C ASP A 55 4.55 -1.38 -3.15
N GLU A 56 4.04 -0.95 -1.99
CA GLU A 56 4.67 0.04 -1.11
C GLU A 56 6.06 -0.43 -0.64
N ILE A 57 6.17 -1.67 -0.18
CA ILE A 57 7.47 -2.25 0.21
C ILE A 57 8.42 -2.26 -0.99
N SER A 58 7.94 -2.69 -2.15
CA SER A 58 8.75 -2.74 -3.37
C SER A 58 9.20 -1.34 -3.83
N LEU A 59 8.37 -0.32 -3.64
CA LEU A 59 8.67 1.06 -3.97
C LEU A 59 9.65 1.67 -2.96
N SER A 60 9.45 1.40 -1.67
CA SER A 60 10.36 1.83 -0.60
C SER A 60 11.77 1.26 -0.78
N VAL A 61 11.90 -0.03 -1.08
CA VAL A 61 13.22 -0.66 -1.33
C VAL A 61 13.94 -0.03 -2.52
N LYS A 62 13.22 0.29 -3.60
CA LYS A 62 13.80 1.00 -4.76
C LYS A 62 14.29 2.39 -4.39
N ASN A 63 13.53 3.12 -3.57
CA ASN A 63 13.94 4.45 -3.12
C ASN A 63 15.16 4.37 -2.20
N THR A 64 15.19 3.43 -1.24
CA THR A 64 16.33 3.27 -0.32
C THR A 64 17.62 2.89 -1.03
N GLN A 65 17.57 2.03 -2.07
CA GLN A 65 18.78 1.73 -2.86
C GLN A 65 19.30 2.95 -3.61
N ASN A 66 18.40 3.75 -4.19
CA ASN A 66 18.78 4.95 -4.92
C ASN A 66 19.40 6.00 -3.98
N ASP A 67 18.80 6.20 -2.81
CA ASP A 67 19.31 7.15 -1.80
C ASP A 67 20.66 6.71 -1.23
N ALA A 68 20.84 5.41 -0.94
CA ALA A 68 22.11 4.88 -0.45
C ALA A 68 23.24 5.01 -1.48
N MET A 69 22.94 4.78 -2.76
CA MET A 69 23.91 4.96 -3.85
C MET A 69 24.24 6.43 -4.06
N ALA A 70 23.27 7.33 -3.94
CA ALA A 70 23.49 8.78 -4.00
C ALA A 70 24.35 9.28 -2.84
N MET A 71 24.11 8.82 -1.61
CA MET A 71 24.94 9.16 -0.45
C MET A 71 26.37 8.61 -0.58
N LEU A 72 26.55 7.38 -1.08
CA LEU A 72 27.88 6.83 -1.33
C LEU A 72 28.63 7.60 -2.42
N ALA A 73 27.95 7.97 -3.51
CA ALA A 73 28.54 8.77 -4.57
C ALA A 73 28.98 10.16 -4.07
N ALA A 74 28.16 10.80 -3.22
CA ALA A 74 28.51 12.07 -2.59
C ALA A 74 29.73 11.93 -1.65
N ALA A 75 29.78 10.89 -0.82
CA ALA A 75 30.91 10.63 0.08
C ALA A 75 32.21 10.32 -0.66
N ILE A 76 32.15 9.60 -1.79
CA ILE A 76 33.32 9.35 -2.64
C ILE A 76 33.78 10.64 -3.30
N ALA A 77 32.87 11.47 -3.82
CA ALA A 77 33.21 12.75 -4.42
C ALA A 77 33.91 13.68 -3.41
N GLU A 78 33.39 13.78 -2.19
CA GLU A 78 33.99 14.57 -1.10
C GLU A 78 35.38 14.05 -0.69
N ALA A 79 35.57 12.73 -0.67
CA ALA A 79 36.88 12.12 -0.41
C ALA A 79 37.89 12.31 -1.56
N GLN A 80 37.43 12.51 -2.81
CA GLN A 80 38.31 12.84 -3.94
C GLN A 80 38.72 14.32 -3.96
N GLU A 81 37.93 15.20 -3.34
CA GLU A 81 38.23 16.64 -3.24
C GLU A 81 39.27 16.97 -2.16
N HIS A 82 39.49 16.05 -1.20
CA HIS A 82 40.53 16.16 -0.16
C HIS A 82 41.57 15.00 -0.22
N PRO A 83 42.42 14.91 -1.26
CA PRO A 83 43.50 13.94 -1.30
C PRO A 83 44.73 14.52 -0.57
N ASN A 84 44.87 14.22 0.73
CA ASN A 84 46.06 14.47 1.57
C ASN A 84 46.62 15.92 1.57
N GLU A 85 46.43 16.64 2.67
CA GLU A 85 47.47 17.53 3.22
C GLU A 85 48.43 16.71 4.10
#